data_AF-A0A0S1X9Y7-F1
#
_entry.id   AF-A0A0S1X9Y7-F1
#
_cell.length_a   1.000
_cell.length_b   1.000
_cell.length_c   1.000
_cell.angle_alpha   90.00
_cell.angle_beta   90.00
_cell.angle_gamma   90.00
#
_symmetry.space_group_name_H-M   'P 1'
#
loop_
_entity.id
_entity.type
_entity.pdbx_description
1 polymer ?
#
loop_
_entity_poly.entity_id
_entity_poly.type
_entity_poly.pdbx_seq_one_letter_code
_entity_poly.pdbx_strand_id
1 'polypeptide(L)'
;MKYLAPLVRYTQRVLERDEINLIRTAVQLLDIFKPFGENLETIMLSGTSTTPEVIKHYQDYFENSVFIPLYGYFAFGDAIGVHRGKNIQYYPNYPFTVILPLVPENGRYRIAKYWERGLTGIIIARPEILIVKIEDELITRVPPIKPFEWDGFANPSREGVSC
;
A
#
# COMPACT_ATOMS: atom_id res chain seq x y z
N MET A 1 4.39 -15.38 16.56
CA MET A 1 5.37 -15.90 15.57
C MET A 1 5.34 -17.42 15.32
N LYS A 2 4.85 -18.29 16.22
CA LYS A 2 4.91 -19.76 16.03
C LYS A 2 4.34 -20.26 14.69
N TYR A 3 3.26 -19.66 14.20
CA TYR A 3 2.64 -20.01 12.91
C TYR A 3 3.43 -19.56 11.67
N LEU A 4 4.24 -18.51 11.79
CA LEU A 4 5.07 -18.00 10.69
C LEU A 4 6.45 -18.66 10.63
N ALA A 5 6.83 -19.45 11.64
CA ALA A 5 8.16 -20.04 11.74
C ALA A 5 8.61 -20.84 10.49
N PRO A 6 7.74 -21.61 9.80
CA PRO A 6 8.13 -22.25 8.54
C PRO A 6 8.48 -21.25 7.43
N LEU A 7 7.69 -20.17 7.30
CA LEU A 7 7.93 -19.11 6.33
C LEU A 7 9.25 -18.40 6.63
N VAL A 8 9.48 -18.00 7.88
CA VAL A 8 10.72 -17.33 8.31
C VAL A 8 11.95 -18.18 7.97
N ARG A 9 11.92 -19.47 8.32
CA ARG A 9 13.04 -20.39 8.01
C ARG A 9 13.24 -20.58 6.51
N TYR A 10 12.17 -20.60 5.73
CA TYR A 10 12.28 -20.68 4.28
C TYR A 10 12.94 -19.41 3.73
N THR A 11 12.44 -18.23 4.12
CA THR A 11 12.97 -16.93 3.71
C THR A 11 14.45 -16.80 4.06
N GLN A 12 14.87 -17.14 5.29
CA GLN A 12 16.27 -17.10 5.71
C GLN A 12 17.16 -17.97 4.82
N ARG A 13 16.76 -19.21 4.53
CA ARG A 13 17.54 -20.11 3.66
C ARG A 13 17.70 -19.58 2.23
N VAL A 14 16.72 -18.84 1.72
CA VAL A 14 16.83 -18.19 0.39
C VAL A 14 17.81 -17.03 0.47
N LEU A 15 17.67 -16.15 1.46
CA LEU A 15 18.56 -14.99 1.66
C LEU A 15 20.02 -15.39 1.93
N GLU A 16 20.27 -16.56 2.53
CA GLU A 16 21.62 -17.09 2.77
C GLU A 16 22.27 -17.70 1.53
N ARG A 17 21.48 -18.09 0.52
CA ARG A 17 21.96 -18.86 -0.65
C ARG A 17 22.01 -18.04 -1.92
N ASP A 18 21.05 -17.13 -2.07
CA ASP A 18 20.82 -16.39 -3.30
C ASP A 18 21.09 -14.90 -3.07
N GLU A 19 21.56 -14.22 -4.11
CA GLU A 19 21.67 -12.76 -4.12
C GLU A 19 20.29 -12.15 -4.38
N ILE A 20 19.67 -11.61 -3.33
CA ILE A 20 18.36 -10.99 -3.39
C ILE A 20 18.53 -9.48 -3.20
N ASN A 21 18.13 -8.70 -4.21
CA ASN A 21 18.15 -7.23 -4.15
C ASN A 21 16.76 -6.57 -4.12
N LEU A 22 15.70 -7.35 -4.35
CA LEU A 22 14.32 -6.90 -4.28
C LEU A 22 13.52 -7.80 -3.36
N ILE A 23 12.81 -7.18 -2.42
CA ILE A 23 11.84 -7.88 -1.58
C ILE A 23 10.48 -7.20 -1.64
N ARG A 24 9.43 -8.02 -1.57
CA ARG A 24 8.06 -7.59 -1.32
C ARG A 24 7.58 -8.19 -0.03
N THR A 25 7.22 -7.36 0.93
CA THR A 25 6.94 -7.80 2.29
C THR A 25 5.92 -6.92 3.00
N ALA A 26 5.58 -7.28 4.24
CA ALA A 26 4.79 -6.49 5.16
C ALA A 26 5.69 -5.96 6.28
N VAL A 27 5.28 -4.84 6.91
CA VAL A 27 6.03 -4.18 7.99
C VAL A 27 6.44 -5.17 9.10
N GLN A 28 5.56 -6.09 9.49
CA GLN A 28 5.79 -7.05 10.57
C GLN A 28 6.88 -8.10 10.26
N LEU A 29 7.31 -8.19 9.00
CA LEU A 29 8.31 -9.15 8.53
C LEU A 29 9.63 -8.48 8.14
N LEU A 30 9.71 -7.15 8.16
CA LEU A 30 10.92 -6.41 7.76
C LEU A 30 12.16 -6.80 8.56
N ASP A 31 11.99 -7.09 9.86
CA ASP A 31 13.11 -7.43 10.73
C ASP A 31 13.86 -8.70 10.31
N ILE A 32 13.21 -9.61 9.56
CA ILE A 32 13.84 -10.82 9.01
C ILE A 32 14.94 -10.45 8.01
N PHE A 33 14.79 -9.32 7.32
CA PHE A 33 15.66 -8.89 6.25
C PHE A 33 16.80 -7.99 6.72
N LYS A 34 16.74 -7.45 7.94
CA LYS A 34 17.77 -6.55 8.51
C LYS A 34 19.21 -7.09 8.36
N PRO A 35 19.50 -8.38 8.66
CA PRO A 35 20.86 -8.92 8.50
C PRO A 35 21.39 -8.93 7.06
N PHE A 36 20.51 -8.77 6.06
CA PHE A 36 20.82 -8.80 4.64
C PHE A 36 20.62 -7.42 3.97
N GLY A 37 20.43 -6.37 4.78
CA GLY A 37 20.02 -5.04 4.30
C GLY A 37 20.97 -4.40 3.29
N GLU A 38 22.27 -4.70 3.38
CA GLU A 38 23.29 -4.16 2.45
C GLU A 38 23.05 -4.60 1.00
N ASN A 39 22.48 -5.79 0.79
CA ASN A 39 22.21 -6.36 -0.52
C ASN A 39 20.90 -5.86 -1.13
N LEU A 40 20.03 -5.24 -0.32
CA LEU A 40 18.69 -4.84 -0.76
C LEU A 40 18.71 -3.45 -1.41
N GLU A 41 18.28 -3.41 -2.67
CA GLU A 41 18.12 -2.18 -3.44
C GLU A 41 16.67 -1.68 -3.41
N THR A 42 15.69 -2.59 -3.35
CA THR A 42 14.26 -2.23 -3.41
C THR A 42 13.45 -3.01 -2.39
N ILE A 43 12.68 -2.29 -1.58
CA ILE A 43 11.77 -2.85 -0.59
C ILE A 43 10.34 -2.38 -0.89
N MET A 44 9.52 -3.29 -1.39
CA MET A 44 8.10 -3.06 -1.63
C MET A 44 7.29 -3.41 -0.37
N LEU A 45 6.67 -2.40 0.24
CA LEU A 45 5.90 -2.55 1.48
C LEU A 45 4.41 -2.53 1.25
N SER A 46 3.77 -3.67 1.50
CA SER A 46 2.31 -3.80 1.45
C SER A 46 1.70 -3.75 2.84
N GLY A 47 0.47 -3.22 2.92
CA GLY A 47 -0.36 -3.28 4.13
C GLY A 47 -0.82 -1.91 4.63
N THR A 48 -1.93 -1.91 5.35
CA THR A 48 -2.59 -0.69 5.87
C THR A 48 -1.84 -0.05 7.05
N SER A 49 -0.87 -0.75 7.64
CA SER A 49 -0.02 -0.22 8.73
C SER A 49 1.23 0.51 8.22
N THR A 50 1.40 0.64 6.90
CA THR A 50 2.51 1.37 6.32
C THR A 50 2.25 2.87 6.45
N THR A 51 2.99 3.54 7.33
CA THR A 51 2.96 5.00 7.48
C THR A 51 4.32 5.62 7.09
N PRO A 52 4.38 6.92 6.80
CA PRO A 52 5.65 7.63 6.60
C PRO A 52 6.66 7.43 7.74
N GLU A 53 6.19 7.41 8.99
CA GLU A 53 7.01 7.23 10.18
C GLU A 53 7.62 5.82 10.23
N VAL A 54 6.83 4.80 9.90
CA VAL A 54 7.30 3.42 9.80
C VAL A 54 8.35 3.29 8.71
N ILE A 55 8.10 3.86 7.52
CA ILE A 55 9.07 3.85 6.42
C ILE A 55 10.37 4.52 6.86
N LYS A 56 10.28 5.71 7.47
CA LYS A 56 11.45 6.44 7.95
C LYS A 56 12.25 5.64 8.99
N HIS A 57 11.57 4.99 9.94
CA HIS A 57 12.22 4.14 10.93
C HIS A 57 13.04 3.00 10.29
N TYR A 58 12.53 2.40 9.21
CA TYR A 58 13.21 1.30 8.53
C TYR A 58 14.25 1.77 7.51
N GLN A 59 14.12 2.97 6.94
CA GLN A 59 15.12 3.53 6.03
C GLN A 59 16.50 3.65 6.70
N ASP A 60 16.55 3.95 8.00
CA ASP A 60 17.80 3.99 8.77
C ASP A 60 18.51 2.62 8.85
N TYR A 61 17.78 1.50 8.68
CA TYR A 61 18.36 0.15 8.68
C TYR A 61 18.69 -0.38 7.28
N PHE A 62 18.07 0.19 6.26
CA PHE A 62 18.14 -0.24 4.87
C PHE A 62 18.60 0.94 4.01
N GLU A 63 19.77 1.49 4.35
CA GLU A 63 20.27 2.75 3.79
C GLU A 63 20.45 2.72 2.27
N ASN A 64 20.73 1.54 1.71
CA ASN A 64 20.89 1.32 0.27
C ASN A 64 19.57 1.08 -0.48
N SER A 65 18.44 0.96 0.26
CA SER A 65 17.17 0.54 -0.32
C SER A 65 16.23 1.69 -0.61
N VAL A 66 15.56 1.62 -1.76
CA VAL A 66 14.38 2.42 -2.06
C VAL A 66 13.13 1.72 -1.53
N PHE A 67 12.35 2.43 -0.71
CA PHE A 67 11.06 1.95 -0.23
C PHE A 67 9.94 2.34 -1.19
N ILE A 68 9.18 1.34 -1.65
CA ILE A 68 8.01 1.53 -2.50
C ILE A 68 6.78 1.06 -1.72
N PRO A 69 5.96 1.97 -1.19
CA PRO A 69 4.69 1.60 -0.57
C PRO A 69 3.75 1.04 -1.62
N LEU A 70 3.02 -0.02 -1.28
CA LEU A 70 2.02 -0.64 -2.13
C LEU A 70 0.70 -0.75 -1.37
N TYR A 71 -0.39 -0.39 -2.04
CA TYR A 71 -1.73 -0.73 -1.60
C TYR A 71 -2.22 -1.92 -2.43
N GLY A 72 -2.20 -3.10 -1.81
CA GLY A 72 -2.58 -4.35 -2.46
C GLY A 72 -4.06 -4.66 -2.30
N TYR A 73 -4.69 -5.09 -3.39
CA TYR A 73 -6.07 -5.56 -3.41
C TYR A 73 -6.20 -6.79 -4.32
N PHE A 74 -6.90 -7.81 -3.85
CA PHE A 74 -6.91 -9.13 -4.49
C PHE A 74 -7.34 -9.11 -5.97
N ALA A 75 -8.22 -8.18 -6.36
CA ALA A 75 -8.76 -8.15 -7.71
C ALA A 75 -8.09 -7.16 -8.67
N PHE A 76 -7.24 -6.24 -8.18
CA PHE A 76 -6.51 -5.33 -9.08
C PHE A 76 -4.99 -5.42 -8.99
N GLY A 77 -4.45 -6.19 -8.03
CA GLY A 77 -3.02 -6.26 -7.78
C GLY A 77 -2.60 -5.16 -6.83
N ASP A 78 -1.76 -4.23 -7.29
CA ASP A 78 -1.19 -3.18 -6.46
C ASP A 78 -1.41 -1.78 -7.04
N ALA A 79 -1.67 -0.82 -6.16
CA ALA A 79 -1.51 0.59 -6.44
C ALA A 79 -0.17 1.07 -5.87
N ILE A 80 0.62 1.74 -6.69
CA ILE A 80 1.93 2.27 -6.30
C ILE A 80 1.72 3.50 -5.40
N GLY A 81 2.37 3.48 -4.25
CA GLY A 81 2.39 4.56 -3.30
C GLY A 81 3.54 5.53 -3.55
N VAL A 82 3.26 6.82 -3.39
CA VAL A 82 4.22 7.92 -3.45
C VAL A 82 4.21 8.61 -2.09
N HIS A 83 5.39 8.72 -1.49
CA HIS A 83 5.56 9.44 -0.24
C HIS A 83 5.52 10.96 -0.48
N ARG A 84 4.60 11.67 0.19
CA ARG A 84 4.52 13.14 0.15
C ARG A 84 4.15 13.73 1.51
N GLY A 85 5.13 14.40 2.13
CA GLY A 85 4.94 15.05 3.42
C GLY A 85 4.61 14.03 4.51
N LYS A 86 3.39 14.08 5.04
CA LYS A 86 2.88 13.14 6.05
C LYS A 86 1.94 12.07 5.47
N ASN A 87 1.87 11.94 4.16
CA ASN A 87 0.93 11.06 3.49
C ASN A 87 1.66 10.05 2.60
N ILE A 88 1.07 8.87 2.47
CA ILE A 88 1.35 7.97 1.36
C ILE A 88 0.16 8.04 0.42
N GLN A 89 0.43 8.46 -0.81
CA GLN A 89 -0.57 8.64 -1.87
C GLN A 89 -0.49 7.51 -2.87
N TYR A 90 -1.60 6.83 -3.12
CA TYR A 90 -1.68 5.70 -4.02
C TYR A 90 -2.46 6.08 -5.27
N TYR A 91 -1.95 5.66 -6.42
CA TYR A 91 -2.57 5.89 -7.71
C TYR A 91 -2.89 4.54 -8.35
N PRO A 92 -4.18 4.19 -8.51
CA PRO A 92 -4.57 2.90 -9.08
C PRO A 92 -4.27 2.85 -10.59
N ASN A 93 -4.29 1.66 -11.17
CA ASN A 93 -4.11 1.47 -12.61
C ASN A 93 -5.35 1.94 -13.40
N TYR A 94 -5.41 3.23 -13.71
CA TYR A 94 -6.43 3.82 -14.58
C TYR A 94 -6.22 3.43 -16.06
N PRO A 95 -7.27 3.25 -16.88
CA PRO A 95 -8.71 3.38 -16.58
C PRO A 95 -9.36 2.13 -15.98
N PHE A 96 -8.60 1.06 -15.78
CA PHE A 96 -9.13 -0.24 -15.38
C PHE A 96 -9.53 -0.34 -13.91
N THR A 97 -8.94 0.49 -13.05
CA THR A 97 -9.22 0.54 -11.63
C THR A 97 -9.39 1.99 -11.19
N VAL A 98 -10.54 2.29 -10.60
CA VAL A 98 -10.87 3.58 -10.01
C VAL A 98 -11.17 3.38 -8.54
N ILE A 99 -10.48 4.15 -7.70
CA ILE A 99 -10.65 4.13 -6.25
C ILE A 99 -10.97 5.55 -5.81
N LEU A 100 -12.13 5.73 -5.18
CA LEU A 100 -12.64 7.04 -4.79
C LEU A 100 -13.25 6.98 -3.39
N PRO A 101 -12.94 7.94 -2.52
CA PRO A 101 -13.65 8.08 -1.26
C PRO A 101 -15.09 8.53 -1.50
N LEU A 102 -16.01 7.86 -0.82
CA LEU A 102 -17.44 8.11 -0.85
C LEU A 102 -17.91 8.62 0.51
N VAL A 103 -18.56 9.78 0.50
CA VAL A 103 -19.14 10.40 1.70
C VAL A 103 -20.65 10.19 1.67
N PRO A 104 -21.25 9.61 2.73
CA PRO A 104 -22.70 9.47 2.81
C PRO A 104 -23.36 10.86 2.95
N GLU A 105 -24.35 11.13 2.10
CA GLU A 105 -25.11 12.37 2.09
C GLU A 105 -26.56 12.07 1.66
N ASN A 106 -27.53 12.38 2.53
CA ASN A 106 -28.96 12.21 2.27
C ASN A 106 -29.36 10.82 1.76
N GLY A 107 -28.79 9.75 2.36
CA GLY A 107 -29.06 8.36 1.95
C GLY A 107 -28.42 7.94 0.63
N ARG A 108 -27.54 8.78 0.06
CA ARG A 108 -26.72 8.48 -1.12
C ARG A 108 -25.25 8.65 -0.78
N TYR A 109 -24.39 8.32 -1.74
CA TYR A 109 -22.98 8.62 -1.68
C TYR A 109 -22.63 9.71 -2.67
N ARG A 110 -21.79 10.66 -2.25
CA ARG A 110 -21.07 11.56 -3.15
C ARG A 110 -19.59 11.26 -3.11
N ILE A 111 -18.89 11.61 -4.19
CA ILE A 111 -17.42 11.57 -4.19
C ILE A 111 -16.93 12.65 -3.23
N ALA A 112 -15.97 12.31 -2.36
CA ALA A 112 -15.37 13.27 -1.45
C ALA A 112 -14.65 14.37 -2.24
N LYS A 113 -14.55 15.58 -1.69
CA LYS A 113 -13.70 16.65 -2.22
C LYS A 113 -12.22 16.30 -2.03
N TYR A 114 -11.32 17.03 -2.67
CA TYR A 114 -9.90 16.84 -2.41
C TYR A 114 -9.59 17.04 -0.93
N TRP A 115 -8.80 16.13 -0.38
CA TRP A 115 -8.42 16.04 1.04
C TRP A 115 -9.56 15.70 2.01
N GLU A 116 -10.76 15.40 1.50
CA GLU A 116 -11.85 14.87 2.30
C GLU A 116 -11.75 13.34 2.39
N ARG A 117 -12.13 12.82 3.57
CA ARG A 117 -12.09 11.40 3.89
C ARG A 117 -13.48 10.77 3.70
N GLY A 118 -13.51 9.54 3.19
CA GLY A 118 -14.75 8.79 2.98
C GLY A 118 -14.48 7.29 2.88
N LEU A 119 -15.55 6.50 2.76
CA LEU A 119 -15.47 5.06 2.56
C LEU A 119 -14.87 4.74 1.19
N THR A 120 -14.10 3.66 1.11
CA THR A 120 -13.40 3.29 -0.11
C THR A 120 -14.37 2.71 -1.14
N GLY A 121 -14.72 3.49 -2.15
CA GLY A 121 -15.40 3.01 -3.35
C GLY A 121 -14.40 2.43 -4.34
N ILE A 122 -14.68 1.24 -4.85
CA ILE A 122 -13.83 0.53 -5.81
C ILE A 122 -14.63 0.21 -7.05
N ILE A 123 -14.09 0.58 -8.21
CA ILE A 123 -14.52 0.13 -9.53
C ILE A 123 -13.33 -0.56 -10.19
N ILE A 124 -13.51 -1.81 -10.61
CA ILE A 124 -12.54 -2.54 -11.43
C ILE A 124 -13.28 -2.98 -12.67
N ALA A 125 -12.86 -2.50 -13.83
CA ALA A 125 -13.46 -2.79 -15.12
C ALA A 125 -12.37 -3.27 -16.08
N ARG A 126 -12.22 -4.59 -16.17
CA ARG A 126 -11.31 -5.27 -17.11
C ARG A 126 -12.11 -6.30 -17.92
N PRO A 127 -11.64 -6.73 -19.10
CA PRO A 127 -12.36 -7.73 -19.93
C PRO A 127 -12.80 -8.98 -19.16
N GLU A 128 -12.02 -9.39 -18.18
CA GLU A 128 -12.17 -10.60 -17.38
C GLU A 128 -12.95 -10.39 -16.07
N ILE A 129 -13.09 -9.15 -15.59
CA ILE A 129 -13.69 -8.87 -14.28
C ILE A 129 -14.35 -7.49 -14.20
N LEU A 130 -15.57 -7.46 -13.67
CA LEU A 130 -16.27 -6.25 -13.25
C LEU A 130 -16.56 -6.31 -11.75
N ILE A 131 -16.00 -5.38 -10.98
CA ILE A 131 -16.30 -5.19 -9.55
C ILE A 131 -16.72 -3.75 -9.33
N VAL A 132 -17.84 -3.58 -8.61
CA VAL A 132 -18.29 -2.29 -8.09
C VAL A 132 -18.70 -2.51 -6.63
N LYS A 133 -17.98 -1.89 -5.69
CA LYS A 133 -18.23 -2.10 -4.26
C LYS A 133 -17.77 -0.93 -3.40
N ILE A 134 -18.27 -0.91 -2.17
CA ILE A 134 -17.84 -0.02 -1.09
C ILE A 134 -17.21 -0.90 -0.02
N GLU A 135 -15.99 -0.59 0.41
CA GLU A 135 -15.32 -1.25 1.53
C GLU A 135 -15.55 -0.50 2.84
N ASP A 136 -15.29 -1.19 3.94
CA ASP A 136 -15.27 -0.67 5.32
C ASP A 136 -14.01 0.14 5.66
N GLU A 137 -13.14 0.35 4.68
CA GLU A 137 -11.91 1.13 4.81
C GLU A 137 -12.15 2.60 4.46
N LEU A 138 -11.56 3.50 5.24
CA LEU A 138 -11.55 4.94 4.99
C LEU A 138 -10.28 5.36 4.25
N ILE A 139 -10.46 6.18 3.23
CA ILE A 139 -9.38 6.79 2.45
C ILE A 139 -9.62 8.29 2.25
N THR A 140 -8.56 9.03 1.97
CA THR A 140 -8.63 10.48 1.68
C THR A 140 -8.42 10.73 0.19
N ARG A 141 -9.23 11.56 -0.47
CA ARG A 141 -9.06 11.88 -1.89
C ARG A 141 -7.82 12.74 -2.08
N VAL A 142 -6.97 12.43 -3.05
CA VAL A 142 -5.84 13.30 -3.39
C VAL A 142 -5.86 13.68 -4.87
N PRO A 143 -5.43 14.91 -5.21
CA PRO A 143 -5.38 15.36 -6.59
C PRO A 143 -4.32 14.58 -7.39
N PRO A 144 -4.39 14.60 -8.73
CA PRO A 144 -3.39 13.98 -9.58
C PRO A 144 -1.99 14.58 -9.34
N ILE A 145 -0.95 13.76 -9.48
CA ILE A 145 0.44 14.21 -9.50
C ILE A 145 1.15 13.53 -10.67
N LYS A 146 2.05 14.24 -11.37
CA LYS A 146 2.83 13.62 -12.45
C LYS A 146 3.58 12.38 -11.94
N PRO A 147 3.58 11.25 -12.68
CA PRO A 147 3.02 11.08 -14.03
C PRO A 147 1.52 10.71 -14.09
N PHE A 148 0.84 10.60 -12.95
CA PHE A 148 -0.57 10.25 -12.87
C PHE A 148 -1.47 11.45 -13.22
N GLU A 149 -2.35 11.25 -14.20
CA GLU A 149 -3.31 12.26 -14.67
C GLU A 149 -4.71 12.08 -14.06
N TRP A 150 -4.86 11.09 -13.17
CA TRP A 150 -6.11 10.78 -12.46
C TRP A 150 -5.93 10.96 -10.96
N ASP A 151 -7.06 11.04 -10.26
CA ASP A 151 -7.07 11.18 -8.80
C ASP A 151 -6.46 9.95 -8.11
N GLY A 152 -5.75 10.20 -7.02
CA GLY A 152 -5.29 9.17 -6.11
C GLY A 152 -6.12 9.11 -4.83
N PHE A 153 -5.67 8.25 -3.93
CA PHE A 153 -6.15 8.20 -2.54
C PHE A 153 -4.99 8.12 -1.56
N ALA A 154 -5.22 8.47 -0.29
CA ALA A 154 -4.18 8.46 0.72
C ALA A 154 -4.67 7.90 2.07
N ASN A 155 -3.68 7.43 2.84
CA ASN A 155 -3.82 7.01 4.23
C ASN A 155 -4.99 6.04 4.46
N PRO A 156 -4.98 4.87 3.79
CA PRO A 156 -5.95 3.81 4.01
C PRO A 156 -5.99 3.38 5.49
N SER A 157 -7.17 3.33 6.10
CA SER A 157 -7.33 2.81 7.47
C SER A 157 -8.68 2.15 7.67
N ARG A 158 -8.77 1.17 8.57
CA ARG A 158 -10.03 0.58 9.02
C ARG A 158 -10.38 1.12 10.41
N GLU A 159 -11.66 1.41 10.66
CA GLU A 159 -12.10 1.75 12.03
C GLU A 159 -11.81 0.57 12.98
N GLY A 160 -11.26 0.86 14.16
CA GLY A 160 -10.88 -0.16 15.15
C GLY A 160 -9.43 -0.66 15.06
N VAL A 161 -8.63 -0.19 14.10
CA VAL A 161 -7.18 -0.39 14.08
C VAL A 161 -6.52 0.96 14.33
N SER A 162 -6.37 1.34 15.60
CA SER A 162 -5.53 2.48 15.99
C SER A 162 -4.08 2.17 15.63
N CYS A 163 -3.45 3.05 14.83
CA CYS A 163 -2.00 3.17 14.80
C CYS A 163 -1.50 3.76 16.12
#